data_AF-A0A4C1SIN2-F1
#
_entry.id   AF-A0A4C1SIN2-F1
#
_cell.length_a   1.000
_cell.length_b   1.000
_cell.length_c   1.000
_cell.angle_alpha   90.00
_cell.angle_beta   90.00
_cell.angle_gamma   90.00
#
_symmetry.space_group_name_H-M   'P 1'
#
loop_
_entity.id
_entity.type
_entity.pdbx_description
1 polymer ?
#
loop_
_entity_poly.entity_id
_entity_poly.type
_entity_poly.pdbx_seq_one_letter_code
_entity_poly.pdbx_strand_id
1 'polypeptide(L)'
;MSFVNKVVIVTGSSSGIGATTAMFAREGAKVTITAIVADISKEDDAIGIVNKTVSHFGKLDVLVNNAEVVSYRATMTYAAMPHLVTTKGNIVNVSSIAGVAPGTTSVSDEEVAAATKRMPLGFMTESEEVGELILYLASDKAKRDWAPTLSTSASL
;
A
#
# COMPACT_ATOMS: atom_id res chain seq x y z
N MET A 1 6.59 12.93 8.38
CA MET A 1 7.61 11.93 8.80
C MET A 1 8.63 11.78 7.68
N SER A 2 9.92 12.03 7.90
CA SER A 2 10.87 12.14 6.78
C SER A 2 11.09 10.82 6.02
N PHE A 3 10.84 10.85 4.69
CA PHE A 3 11.21 9.81 3.73
C PHE A 3 12.31 10.28 2.77
N VAL A 4 13.05 11.33 3.14
CA VAL A 4 14.16 11.85 2.34
C VAL A 4 15.14 10.72 2.01
N ASN A 5 15.51 10.63 0.73
CA ASN A 5 16.37 9.59 0.17
C ASN A 5 15.82 8.16 0.23
N LYS A 6 14.55 7.95 0.58
CA LYS A 6 13.91 6.63 0.51
C LYS A 6 13.31 6.40 -0.88
N VAL A 7 13.36 5.16 -1.35
CA VAL A 7 12.70 4.70 -2.58
C VAL A 7 11.50 3.84 -2.20
N VAL A 8 10.33 4.20 -2.73
CA VAL A 8 9.04 3.60 -2.37
C VAL A 8 8.36 3.09 -3.63
N ILE A 9 7.85 1.86 -3.61
CA ILE A 9 6.90 1.34 -4.60
C ILE A 9 5.53 1.31 -3.94
N VAL A 10 4.52 1.87 -4.60
CA VAL A 10 3.11 1.67 -4.21
C VAL A 10 2.33 1.07 -5.37
N THR A 11 1.58 0.02 -5.05
CA THR A 11 0.71 -0.67 -6.01
C THR A 11 -0.74 -0.20 -5.92
N GLY A 12 -1.50 -0.27 -7.01
CA GLY A 12 -2.91 0.15 -7.02
C GLY A 12 -3.11 1.65 -6.76
N SER A 13 -2.21 2.50 -7.26
CA SER A 13 -2.15 3.94 -6.92
C SER A 13 -3.09 4.84 -7.73
N SER A 14 -3.96 4.27 -8.56
CA SER A 14 -4.83 5.04 -9.47
C SER A 14 -6.02 5.71 -8.78
N SER A 15 -6.46 5.21 -7.62
CA SER A 15 -7.63 5.71 -6.88
C SER A 15 -7.58 5.35 -5.39
N GLY A 16 -8.54 5.87 -4.60
CA GLY A 16 -8.75 5.54 -3.19
C GLY A 16 -7.51 5.69 -2.32
N ILE A 17 -7.31 4.74 -1.40
CA ILE A 17 -6.14 4.66 -0.51
C ILE A 17 -4.83 4.71 -1.32
N GLY A 18 -4.78 4.06 -2.48
CA GLY A 18 -3.60 4.07 -3.33
C GLY A 18 -3.28 5.46 -3.91
N ALA A 19 -4.26 6.32 -4.17
CA ALA A 19 -4.01 7.68 -4.64
C ALA A 19 -3.31 8.55 -3.57
N THR A 20 -3.45 8.20 -2.29
CA THR A 20 -2.75 8.89 -1.19
C THR A 20 -1.24 8.74 -1.24
N THR A 21 -0.70 7.92 -2.17
CA THR A 21 0.74 7.79 -2.42
C THR A 21 1.46 9.14 -2.61
N ALA A 22 0.76 10.20 -3.06
CA ALA A 22 1.30 11.56 -3.12
C ALA A 22 1.92 12.02 -1.79
N MET A 23 1.46 11.50 -0.65
CA MET A 23 2.00 11.77 0.67
C MET A 23 3.47 11.33 0.82
N PHE A 24 3.88 10.18 0.25
CA PHE A 24 5.29 9.76 0.28
C PHE A 24 6.19 10.75 -0.47
N ALA A 25 5.74 11.23 -1.62
CA ALA A 25 6.48 12.22 -2.40
C ALA A 25 6.59 13.55 -1.63
N ARG A 26 5.51 13.99 -0.96
CA ARG A 26 5.52 15.19 -0.08
C ARG A 26 6.52 15.07 1.06
N GLU A 27 6.76 13.87 1.58
CA GLU A 27 7.76 13.60 2.62
C GLU A 27 9.19 13.38 2.08
N GLY A 28 9.41 13.60 0.78
CA GLY A 28 10.73 13.56 0.15
C GLY A 28 11.15 12.20 -0.42
N ALA A 29 10.23 11.25 -0.53
CA ALA A 29 10.51 9.95 -1.14
C ALA A 29 10.64 10.04 -2.67
N LYS A 30 11.43 9.15 -3.24
CA LYS A 30 11.37 8.79 -4.67
C LYS A 30 10.33 7.68 -4.82
N VAL A 31 9.27 7.95 -5.56
CA VAL A 31 8.09 7.07 -5.61
C VAL A 31 7.91 6.48 -6.99
N THR A 32 7.72 5.16 -7.05
CA THR A 32 7.18 4.45 -8.22
C THR A 32 5.73 4.10 -7.96
N ILE A 33 4.84 4.56 -8.84
CA ILE A 33 3.39 4.28 -8.79
C ILE A 33 3.01 3.28 -9.87
N THR A 34 2.19 2.28 -9.55
CA THR A 34 1.64 1.35 -10.55
C THR A 34 0.18 1.72 -10.81
N ALA A 35 -0.04 2.73 -11.67
CA ALA A 35 -1.39 3.21 -11.95
C ALA A 35 -2.06 2.43 -13.09
N ILE A 36 -1.39 2.22 -14.25
CA ILE A 36 -2.10 1.77 -15.48
C ILE A 36 -1.25 0.89 -16.43
N VAL A 37 0.09 0.90 -16.38
CA VAL A 37 0.92 0.34 -17.49
C VAL A 37 1.31 -1.14 -17.32
N ALA A 38 1.11 -1.73 -16.15
CA ALA A 38 1.52 -3.10 -15.86
C ALA A 38 0.34 -3.91 -15.33
N ASP A 39 0.06 -5.03 -15.99
CA ASP A 39 -0.87 -6.00 -15.46
C ASP A 39 -0.12 -6.83 -14.41
N ILE A 40 -0.07 -6.30 -13.20
CA ILE A 40 0.68 -6.90 -12.10
C ILE A 40 0.16 -8.29 -11.73
N SER A 41 -1.01 -8.73 -12.23
CA SER A 41 -1.44 -10.13 -12.10
C SER A 41 -0.50 -11.11 -12.82
N LYS A 42 0.34 -10.61 -13.74
CA LYS A 42 1.42 -11.34 -14.40
C LYS A 42 2.72 -11.21 -13.62
N GLU A 43 3.33 -12.36 -13.36
CA GLU A 43 4.56 -12.46 -12.57
C GLU A 43 5.71 -11.61 -13.15
N ASP A 44 5.88 -11.64 -14.47
CA ASP A 44 6.94 -10.89 -15.18
C ASP A 44 6.79 -9.37 -15.03
N ASP A 45 5.55 -8.86 -15.04
CA ASP A 45 5.28 -7.43 -14.89
C ASP A 45 5.59 -6.98 -13.46
N ALA A 46 5.21 -7.78 -12.45
CA ALA A 46 5.52 -7.52 -11.05
C ALA A 46 7.05 -7.47 -10.81
N ILE A 47 7.78 -8.49 -11.28
CA ILE A 47 9.24 -8.54 -11.21
C ILE A 47 9.85 -7.34 -11.98
N GLY A 48 9.31 -7.04 -13.16
CA GLY A 48 9.74 -5.94 -14.00
C GLY A 48 9.64 -4.58 -13.33
N ILE A 49 8.58 -4.32 -12.55
CA ILE A 49 8.42 -3.07 -11.80
C ILE A 49 9.51 -2.92 -10.74
N VAL A 50 9.77 -3.97 -9.95
CA VAL A 50 10.83 -3.93 -8.94
C VAL A 50 12.18 -3.68 -9.59
N ASN A 51 12.51 -4.45 -10.64
CA ASN A 51 13.76 -4.32 -11.36
C ASN A 51 13.95 -2.92 -11.98
N LYS A 52 12.92 -2.37 -12.62
CA LYS A 52 12.96 -1.01 -13.19
C LYS A 52 13.18 0.04 -12.09
N THR A 53 12.46 -0.09 -10.97
CA THR A 53 12.59 0.82 -9.82
C THR A 53 14.01 0.81 -9.27
N VAL A 54 14.54 -0.38 -8.99
CA VAL A 54 15.89 -0.55 -8.45
C VAL A 54 16.95 -0.10 -9.46
N SER A 55 16.78 -0.41 -10.75
CA SER A 55 17.71 0.03 -11.80
C SER A 55 17.74 1.55 -11.92
N HIS A 56 16.59 2.20 -11.76
CA HIS A 56 16.47 3.65 -11.89
C HIS A 56 16.94 4.41 -10.64
N PHE A 57 16.63 3.91 -9.44
CA PHE A 57 16.93 4.61 -8.18
C PHE A 57 18.07 4.01 -7.35
N GLY A 58 18.58 2.84 -7.75
CA GLY A 58 19.70 2.12 -7.13
C GLY A 58 19.32 1.27 -5.91
N LYS A 59 18.10 1.38 -5.39
CA LYS A 59 17.65 0.67 -4.18
C LYS A 59 16.13 0.64 -4.05
N LEU A 60 15.64 -0.07 -3.03
CA LEU A 60 14.25 -0.07 -2.59
C LEU A 60 14.21 -0.06 -1.05
N ASP A 61 13.47 0.88 -0.45
CA ASP A 61 13.35 1.03 1.00
C ASP A 61 11.95 0.66 1.52
N VAL A 62 10.90 0.81 0.71
CA VAL A 62 9.52 0.52 1.09
C VAL A 62 8.75 -0.09 -0.07
N LEU A 63 8.02 -1.18 0.21
CA LEU A 63 6.99 -1.72 -0.69
C LEU A 63 5.61 -1.58 -0.03
N VAL A 64 4.67 -0.94 -0.72
CA VAL A 64 3.26 -0.88 -0.33
C VAL A 64 2.42 -1.75 -1.28
N ASN A 65 2.00 -2.91 -0.78
CA ASN A 65 1.08 -3.81 -1.48
C ASN A 65 -0.35 -3.35 -1.21
N ASN A 66 -0.82 -2.40 -2.01
CA ASN A 66 -2.15 -1.81 -1.86
C ASN A 66 -3.17 -2.31 -2.89
N ALA A 67 -2.78 -2.75 -4.09
CA ALA A 67 -3.76 -3.29 -5.02
C ALA A 67 -4.35 -4.64 -4.54
N GLU A 68 -5.62 -4.88 -4.86
CA GLU A 68 -6.43 -5.99 -4.32
C GLU A 68 -6.27 -7.31 -5.10
N VAL A 69 -5.13 -7.56 -5.74
CA VAL A 69 -4.91 -8.82 -6.48
C VAL A 69 -3.96 -9.73 -5.71
N VAL A 70 -4.54 -10.79 -5.13
CA VAL A 70 -3.83 -11.72 -4.22
C VAL A 70 -2.68 -12.44 -4.91
N SER A 71 -2.82 -12.79 -6.20
CA SER A 71 -1.85 -13.60 -6.94
C SER A 71 -0.49 -12.93 -7.13
N TYR A 72 -0.40 -11.59 -7.18
CA TYR A 72 0.88 -10.91 -7.39
C TYR A 72 1.60 -10.48 -6.11
N ARG A 73 0.87 -10.39 -4.98
CA ARG A 73 1.41 -9.84 -3.74
C ARG A 73 2.60 -10.65 -3.22
N ALA A 74 2.54 -11.97 -3.38
CA ALA A 74 3.67 -12.85 -3.09
C ALA A 74 4.85 -12.52 -4.00
N THR A 75 4.65 -12.47 -5.32
CA THR A 75 5.69 -12.17 -6.31
C THR A 75 6.38 -10.83 -6.06
N MET A 76 5.62 -9.74 -5.88
CA MET A 76 6.18 -8.42 -5.59
C MET A 76 7.02 -8.44 -4.31
N THR A 77 6.53 -9.12 -3.27
CA THR A 77 7.24 -9.25 -2.00
C THR A 77 8.55 -10.02 -2.17
N TYR A 78 8.52 -11.15 -2.88
CA TYR A 78 9.72 -11.94 -3.15
C TYR A 78 10.74 -11.19 -4.00
N ALA A 79 10.31 -10.52 -5.06
CA ALA A 79 11.18 -9.72 -5.91
C ALA A 79 11.80 -8.54 -5.16
N ALA A 80 11.04 -7.89 -4.26
CA ALA A 80 11.52 -6.76 -3.45
C ALA A 80 12.46 -7.19 -2.31
N MET A 81 12.29 -8.41 -1.77
CA MET A 81 12.94 -8.86 -0.54
C MET A 81 14.47 -8.68 -0.52
N PRO A 82 15.25 -9.07 -1.56
CA PRO A 82 16.70 -8.91 -1.54
C PRO A 82 17.15 -7.45 -1.36
N HIS A 83 16.40 -6.52 -1.95
CA HIS A 83 16.68 -5.09 -1.87
C HIS A 83 16.26 -4.50 -0.53
N LEU A 84 15.09 -4.91 -0.02
CA LEU A 84 14.57 -4.48 1.28
C LEU A 84 15.44 -5.00 2.43
N VAL A 85 15.98 -6.22 2.36
CA VAL A 85 16.93 -6.73 3.36
C VAL A 85 18.18 -5.85 3.42
N THR A 86 18.69 -5.43 2.27
CA THR A 86 19.89 -4.57 2.16
C THR A 86 19.65 -3.19 2.78
N THR A 87 18.51 -2.57 2.51
CA THR A 87 18.15 -1.24 3.03
C THR A 87 17.56 -1.30 4.44
N LYS A 88 17.33 -2.51 4.98
CA LYS A 88 16.49 -2.74 6.17
C LYS A 88 15.11 -2.09 6.01
N GLY A 89 14.55 -2.21 4.82
CA GLY A 89 13.30 -1.61 4.38
C GLY A 89 12.05 -2.26 4.95
N ASN A 90 10.90 -1.69 4.64
CA ASN A 90 9.58 -2.09 5.16
C ASN A 90 8.66 -2.61 4.05
N ILE A 91 7.74 -3.49 4.42
CA ILE A 91 6.60 -3.86 3.58
C ILE A 91 5.33 -3.47 4.33
N VAL A 92 4.48 -2.68 3.68
CA VAL A 92 3.14 -2.35 4.16
C VAL A 92 2.13 -3.04 3.26
N ASN A 93 1.20 -3.72 3.89
CA ASN A 93 0.30 -4.68 3.28
C ASN A 93 -1.11 -4.19 3.57
N VAL A 94 -1.81 -3.62 2.58
CA VAL A 94 -3.18 -3.14 2.74
C VAL A 94 -4.14 -4.29 2.48
N SER A 95 -5.16 -4.44 3.30
CA SER A 95 -6.20 -5.46 3.16
C SER A 95 -7.50 -4.94 3.75
N SER A 96 -8.62 -5.29 3.12
CA SER A 96 -9.95 -4.91 3.60
C SER A 96 -10.61 -6.06 4.36
N ILE A 97 -11.31 -5.74 5.45
CA ILE A 97 -12.18 -6.72 6.15
C ILE A 97 -13.39 -7.11 5.29
N ALA A 98 -13.77 -6.28 4.31
CA ALA A 98 -14.81 -6.60 3.34
C ALA A 98 -14.34 -7.66 2.32
N GLY A 99 -13.03 -7.85 2.14
CA GLY A 99 -12.43 -8.80 1.18
C GLY A 99 -12.64 -10.29 1.51
N VAL A 100 -13.37 -10.60 2.58
CA VAL A 100 -13.80 -11.98 2.93
C VAL A 100 -15.16 -12.32 2.28
N ALA A 101 -15.86 -11.34 1.69
CA ALA A 101 -17.11 -11.54 0.97
C ALA A 101 -16.86 -11.60 -0.56
N PRO A 102 -17.35 -12.62 -1.29
CA PRO A 102 -17.22 -12.67 -2.74
C PRO A 102 -18.06 -11.56 -3.40
N GLY A 103 -17.44 -10.79 -4.32
CA GLY A 103 -18.18 -10.06 -5.36
C GLY A 103 -18.46 -8.56 -5.18
N THR A 104 -17.87 -7.87 -4.20
CA THR A 104 -18.10 -6.42 -4.01
C THR A 104 -16.91 -5.59 -4.49
N THR A 105 -17.01 -5.01 -5.69
CA THR A 105 -16.08 -3.98 -6.21
C THR A 105 -16.59 -2.56 -6.04
N SER A 106 -17.80 -2.40 -5.49
CA SER A 106 -18.45 -1.12 -5.22
C SER A 106 -19.50 -1.32 -4.13
N VAL A 107 -19.45 -0.51 -3.08
CA VAL A 107 -20.41 -0.50 -1.99
C VAL A 107 -21.28 0.75 -2.19
N SER A 108 -22.60 0.62 -2.17
CA SER A 108 -23.50 1.76 -2.32
C SER A 108 -23.44 2.68 -1.10
N ASP A 109 -23.79 3.97 -1.27
CA ASP A 109 -23.87 4.92 -0.15
C ASP A 109 -24.78 4.43 1.00
N GLU A 110 -25.84 3.69 0.66
CA GLU A 110 -26.73 3.08 1.65
C GLU A 110 -26.06 1.94 2.43
N GLU A 111 -25.29 1.09 1.75
CA GLU A 111 -24.51 0.04 2.40
C GLU A 111 -23.37 0.61 3.26
N VAL A 112 -22.72 1.69 2.80
CA VAL A 112 -21.75 2.44 3.58
C VAL A 112 -22.42 3.01 4.83
N ALA A 113 -23.55 3.72 4.69
CA ALA A 113 -24.28 4.28 5.82
C ALA A 113 -24.78 3.21 6.81
N ALA A 114 -25.21 2.05 6.30
CA ALA A 114 -25.63 0.92 7.13
C ALA A 114 -24.45 0.29 7.88
N ALA A 115 -23.27 0.19 7.25
CA ALA A 115 -22.05 -0.28 7.88
C ALA A 115 -21.59 0.71 8.97
N THR A 116 -21.57 2.01 8.67
CA THR A 116 -21.19 3.09 9.61
C THR A 116 -22.03 3.06 10.88
N LYS A 117 -23.35 2.81 10.78
CA LYS A 117 -24.23 2.68 11.96
C LYS A 117 -23.90 1.50 12.87
N ARG A 118 -23.23 0.47 12.35
CA ARG A 118 -22.79 -0.71 13.12
C ARG A 118 -21.38 -0.54 13.70
N MET A 119 -20.65 0.50 13.29
CA MET A 119 -19.29 0.75 13.77
C MET A 119 -19.34 1.40 15.17
N PRO A 120 -18.47 0.98 16.11
CA PRO A 120 -18.42 1.56 17.45
C PRO A 120 -18.22 3.07 17.50
N LEU A 121 -17.49 3.62 16.53
CA LEU A 121 -17.18 5.05 16.45
C LEU A 121 -18.20 5.84 15.61
N GLY A 122 -19.12 5.17 14.92
CA GLY A 122 -20.19 5.83 14.15
C GLY A 122 -19.73 6.62 12.92
N PHE A 123 -18.48 6.47 12.48
CA PHE A 123 -17.96 7.03 11.24
C PHE A 123 -17.05 6.03 10.51
N MET A 124 -16.86 6.24 9.21
CA MET A 124 -15.91 5.51 8.38
C MET A 124 -14.64 6.36 8.21
N THR A 125 -13.47 5.73 8.20
CA THR A 125 -12.18 6.43 8.06
C THR A 125 -12.02 6.98 6.64
N GLU A 126 -11.47 8.17 6.50
CA GLU A 126 -11.21 8.73 5.17
C GLU A 126 -9.94 8.10 4.55
N SER A 127 -9.87 8.08 3.22
CA SER A 127 -8.70 7.51 2.51
C SER A 127 -7.39 8.18 2.94
N GLU A 128 -7.39 9.50 3.14
CA GLU A 128 -6.24 10.27 3.62
C GLU A 128 -5.75 9.82 5.00
N GLU A 129 -6.66 9.52 5.93
CA GLU A 129 -6.30 9.06 7.27
C GLU A 129 -5.63 7.67 7.23
N VAL A 130 -6.08 6.80 6.30
CA VAL A 130 -5.40 5.54 6.02
C VAL A 130 -4.03 5.76 5.37
N GLY A 131 -3.92 6.74 4.48
CA GLY A 131 -2.65 7.17 3.91
C GLY A 131 -1.61 7.58 4.97
N GLU A 132 -2.02 8.35 5.97
CA GLU A 132 -1.19 8.75 7.11
C GLU A 132 -0.74 7.55 7.95
N LEU A 133 -1.63 6.56 8.16
CA LEU A 133 -1.27 5.31 8.82
C LEU A 133 -0.25 4.50 8.00
N ILE A 134 -0.43 4.42 6.67
CA ILE A 134 0.53 3.77 5.77
C ILE A 134 1.89 4.46 5.85
N LEU A 135 1.93 5.81 5.87
CA LEU A 135 3.15 6.58 6.09
C LEU A 135 3.81 6.22 7.42
N TYR A 136 3.03 6.13 8.50
CA TYR A 136 3.55 5.76 9.81
C TYR A 136 4.18 4.36 9.79
N LEU A 137 3.48 3.36 9.27
CA LEU A 137 3.94 1.97 9.19
C LEU A 137 5.15 1.79 8.27
N ALA A 138 5.21 2.57 7.20
CA ALA A 138 6.36 2.58 6.29
C ALA A 138 7.59 3.28 6.89
N SER A 139 7.42 4.10 7.94
CA SER A 139 8.50 4.89 8.51
C SER A 139 9.46 4.08 9.39
N ASP A 140 10.66 4.63 9.63
CA ASP A 140 11.63 4.03 10.55
C ASP A 140 11.14 4.02 12.01
N LYS A 141 10.10 4.79 12.36
CA LYS A 141 9.50 4.78 13.71
C LYS A 141 8.83 3.43 14.01
N ALA A 142 8.11 2.86 13.05
CA ALA A 142 7.42 1.59 13.22
C ALA A 142 8.37 0.37 13.31
N LYS A 143 9.62 0.50 12.83
CA LYS A 143 10.62 -0.60 12.81
C LYS A 143 11.06 -1.07 14.19
N ARG A 144 10.95 -0.21 15.20
CA ARG A 144 11.51 -0.47 16.53
C ARG A 144 10.59 -1.28 17.44
N ASP A 145 9.32 -1.42 17.05
CA ASP A 145 8.27 -1.80 17.98
C ASP A 145 7.53 -3.11 17.63
N TRP A 146 7.56 -3.66 16.40
CA TRP A 146 6.38 -4.47 16.01
C TRP A 146 6.46 -5.30 14.71
N ALA A 147 5.73 -6.43 14.69
CA ALA A 147 5.28 -7.16 13.49
C ALA A 147 3.81 -7.66 13.66
N PRO A 148 2.79 -6.81 13.45
CA PRO A 148 1.38 -7.20 13.54
C PRO A 148 0.65 -7.15 12.20
N THR A 149 -0.63 -7.47 12.25
CA THR A 149 -1.64 -6.94 11.34
C THR A 149 -2.39 -5.80 12.03
N LEU A 150 -2.53 -4.63 11.39
CA LEU A 150 -3.38 -3.51 11.83
C LEU A 150 -4.56 -3.36 10.85
N SER A 151 -5.78 -3.38 11.38
CA SER A 151 -7.01 -3.26 10.57
C SER A 151 -7.65 -1.89 10.80
N THR A 152 -7.91 -1.17 9.72
CA THR A 152 -8.71 0.08 9.69
C THR A 152 -9.76 -0.04 8.59
N SER A 153 -10.90 0.65 8.72
CA SER A 153 -12.02 0.57 7.76
C SER A 153 -12.21 1.91 7.08
N ALA A 154 -11.87 2.01 5.79
CA ALA A 154 -11.89 3.25 5.02
C ALA A 154 -13.01 3.31 3.97
N SER A 155 -13.40 4.53 3.59
CA SER A 155 -14.25 4.81 2.43
C SER A 155 -13.46 4.60 1.13
N LEU A 156 -14.06 3.88 0.17
CA LEU A 156 -13.46 3.49 -1.12
C LEU A 156 -13.45 4.63 -2.15
#